data_AF-A0A1M6WXY8-F1
#
_entry.id   AF-A0A1M6WXY8-F1
#
_cell.length_a   1.000
_cell.length_b   1.000
_cell.length_c   1.000
_cell.angle_alpha   90.00
_cell.angle_beta   90.00
_cell.angle_gamma   90.00
#
_symmetry.space_group_name_H-M   'P 1'
#
loop_
_entity.id
_entity.type
_entity.pdbx_description
1 polymer ?
#
loop_
_entity_poly.entity_id
_entity_poly.type
_entity_poly.pdbx_seq_one_letter_code
_entity_poly.pdbx_strand_id
1 'polypeptide(L)'
;MQIYANKKFVTPIETIEIFEPKEIKSVLDKIESLQKKGYYLIGYMRYDLKNSAGGAPLIYFEAFDSFQPFEPQTPDYKIGTIVKPRISKEEYAQSFNSVRGVIEVTLCE
;
A
#
# COMPACT_ATOMS: atom_id res chain seq x y z
N MET A 1 -14.23 -6.12 -3.39
CA MET A 1 -14.65 -4.92 -4.13
C MET A 1 -13.63 -3.83 -3.88
N GLN A 2 -12.97 -3.35 -4.94
CA GLN A 2 -12.02 -2.23 -4.87
C GLN A 2 -12.61 -1.02 -5.59
N ILE A 3 -12.30 0.18 -5.10
CA ILE A 3 -12.66 1.43 -5.75
C ILE A 3 -11.36 2.22 -5.97
N TYR A 4 -11.12 2.63 -7.20
CA TYR A 4 -9.99 3.48 -7.56
C TYR A 4 -10.47 4.57 -8.51
N ALA A 5 -10.33 5.83 -8.08
CA ALA A 5 -10.91 6.99 -8.74
C ALA A 5 -12.43 6.80 -8.99
N ASN A 6 -12.87 6.88 -10.24
CA ASN A 6 -14.27 6.69 -10.66
C ASN A 6 -14.58 5.26 -11.13
N LYS A 7 -13.79 4.27 -10.71
CA LYS A 7 -13.93 2.87 -11.15
C LYS A 7 -14.17 1.95 -9.96
N LYS A 8 -15.13 1.05 -10.12
CA LYS A 8 -15.51 0.01 -9.18
C LYS A 8 -15.15 -1.36 -9.78
N PHE A 9 -14.36 -2.11 -9.03
CA PHE A 9 -13.90 -3.45 -9.38
C PHE A 9 -14.55 -4.45 -8.42
N VAL A 10 -15.28 -5.42 -8.97
CA VAL A 10 -16.16 -6.28 -8.18
C VAL A 10 -15.55 -7.65 -7.98
N THR A 11 -15.32 -8.37 -9.07
CA THR A 11 -14.88 -9.76 -9.05
C THR A 11 -13.48 -9.86 -9.64
N PRO A 12 -12.45 -10.15 -8.83
CA PRO A 12 -11.11 -10.38 -9.36
C PRO A 12 -11.09 -11.69 -10.16
N ILE A 13 -10.38 -11.68 -11.28
CA ILE A 13 -10.08 -12.90 -12.04
C ILE A 13 -8.94 -13.69 -11.39
N GLU A 14 -8.08 -12.98 -10.65
CA GLU A 14 -6.93 -13.54 -9.97
C GLU A 14 -6.53 -12.65 -8.80
N THR A 15 -6.13 -13.27 -7.70
CA THR A 15 -5.56 -12.61 -6.53
C THR A 15 -4.14 -13.13 -6.32
N ILE A 16 -3.20 -12.22 -6.14
CA ILE A 16 -1.77 -12.49 -5.93
C ILE A 16 -1.42 -12.01 -4.53
N GLU A 17 -0.95 -12.92 -3.69
CA GLU A 17 -0.51 -12.63 -2.33
C GLU A 17 0.81 -13.34 -2.07
N ILE A 18 1.80 -12.62 -1.51
CA ILE A 18 3.02 -13.24 -1.00
C ILE A 18 3.37 -12.73 0.38
N PHE A 19 3.96 -13.62 1.16
CA PHE A 19 4.38 -13.35 2.54
C PHE A 19 5.90 -13.45 2.71
N GLU A 20 6.61 -14.03 1.74
CA GLU A 20 8.06 -14.23 1.82
C GLU A 20 8.85 -13.38 0.81
N PRO A 21 9.95 -12.73 1.22
CA PRO A 21 10.73 -11.85 0.34
C PRO A 21 11.32 -12.56 -0.88
N LYS A 22 11.59 -13.87 -0.77
CA LYS A 22 12.15 -14.69 -1.86
C LYS A 22 11.23 -14.76 -3.08
N GLU A 23 9.93 -14.51 -2.91
CA GLU A 23 8.91 -14.63 -3.96
C GLU A 23 8.65 -13.30 -4.70
N ILE A 24 9.25 -12.21 -4.25
CA ILE A 24 8.99 -10.85 -4.78
C ILE A 24 9.23 -10.80 -6.28
N LYS A 25 10.39 -11.27 -6.75
CA LYS A 25 10.74 -11.18 -8.17
C LYS A 25 9.72 -11.89 -9.05
N SER A 26 9.39 -13.15 -8.72
CA SER A 26 8.42 -13.93 -9.48
C SER A 26 7.03 -13.31 -9.49
N VAL A 27 6.62 -12.66 -8.40
CA VAL A 27 5.33 -11.96 -8.34
C VAL A 27 5.33 -10.70 -9.19
N LEU A 28 6.41 -9.92 -9.18
CA LEU A 28 6.52 -8.74 -10.04
C LEU A 28 6.49 -9.13 -11.52
N ASP A 29 7.20 -10.20 -11.91
CA ASP A 29 7.16 -10.73 -13.28
C ASP A 29 5.72 -11.16 -13.68
N LYS A 30 4.98 -11.76 -12.75
CA LYS A 30 3.57 -12.14 -12.94
C LYS A 30 2.64 -10.94 -13.08
N ILE A 31 2.78 -9.94 -12.22
CA ILE A 31 2.03 -8.68 -12.28
C ILE A 31 2.27 -8.00 -13.64
N GLU A 32 3.52 -7.92 -14.09
CA GLU A 32 3.86 -7.36 -15.40
C GLU A 32 3.23 -8.17 -16.54
N SER A 33 3.22 -9.50 -16.45
CA SER A 33 2.55 -10.37 -17.44
C SER A 33 1.05 -10.10 -17.53
N LEU A 34 0.36 -9.96 -16.39
CA LEU A 34 -1.07 -9.65 -16.35
C LEU A 34 -1.37 -8.26 -16.91
N GLN A 35 -0.52 -7.27 -16.61
CA GLN A 35 -0.62 -5.95 -17.19
C GLN A 35 -0.51 -6.00 -18.72
N LYS A 36 0.48 -6.74 -19.24
CA LYS A 36 0.69 -6.93 -20.69
C LYS A 36 -0.50 -7.61 -21.38
N LYS A 37 -1.27 -8.41 -20.66
CA LYS A 37 -2.53 -9.02 -21.15
C LYS A 37 -3.72 -8.05 -21.15
N GLY A 38 -3.55 -6.84 -20.64
CA GLY A 38 -4.59 -5.80 -20.61
C GLY A 38 -5.48 -5.83 -19.37
N TYR A 39 -5.12 -6.60 -18.33
CA TYR A 39 -5.88 -6.61 -17.08
C TYR A 39 -5.63 -5.34 -16.24
N TYR A 40 -6.66 -4.94 -15.51
CA TYR A 40 -6.55 -3.91 -14.48
C TYR A 40 -6.01 -4.52 -13.20
N LEU A 41 -4.99 -3.92 -12.61
CA LEU A 41 -4.33 -4.41 -11.41
C LEU A 41 -4.49 -3.40 -10.28
N ILE A 42 -5.03 -3.84 -9.16
CA ILE A 42 -5.20 -3.02 -7.96
C ILE A 42 -4.64 -3.77 -6.77
N GLY A 43 -3.82 -3.10 -5.98
CA GLY A 43 -3.14 -3.74 -4.89
C GLY A 43 -2.25 -2.79 -4.13
N TYR A 44 -1.46 -3.36 -3.23
CA TYR A 44 -0.44 -2.66 -2.50
C TYR A 44 0.82 -3.51 -2.37
N MET A 45 1.92 -2.81 -2.13
CA MET A 45 3.17 -3.39 -1.69
C MET A 45 3.52 -2.74 -0.36
N ARG A 46 4.00 -3.52 0.60
CA ARG A 46 4.50 -2.97 1.86
C ARG A 46 5.75 -2.12 1.60
N TYR A 47 5.95 -1.12 2.45
CA TYR A 47 7.17 -0.32 2.43
C TYR A 47 8.42 -1.17 2.70
N ASP A 48 8.36 -2.01 3.74
CA ASP A 48 9.41 -2.96 4.05
C ASP A 48 9.05 -4.33 3.50
N LEU A 49 9.59 -4.63 2.32
CA LEU A 49 9.42 -5.91 1.65
C LEU A 49 10.34 -7.02 2.18
N LYS A 50 11.27 -6.69 3.07
CA LYS A 50 12.18 -7.68 3.67
C LYS A 50 11.60 -8.28 4.94
N ASN A 51 10.64 -7.58 5.57
CA ASN A 51 10.10 -7.94 6.84
C ASN A 51 8.75 -8.67 6.71
N SER A 52 8.80 -10.00 6.80
CA SER A 52 7.62 -10.88 6.82
C SER A 52 6.79 -10.80 8.10
N ALA A 53 7.16 -9.95 9.07
CA ALA A 53 6.42 -9.83 10.32
C ALA A 53 5.02 -9.22 10.11
N GLY A 54 4.05 -9.71 10.87
CA GLY A 54 2.65 -9.30 10.80
C GLY A 54 1.90 -10.06 9.71
N GLY A 55 0.79 -10.70 10.08
CA GLY A 55 0.06 -11.68 9.25
C GLY A 55 -0.65 -11.17 7.99
N ALA A 56 -0.25 -10.02 7.45
CA ALA A 56 -0.70 -9.55 6.14
C ALA A 56 0.36 -9.86 5.06
N PRO A 57 0.01 -9.89 3.78
CA PRO A 57 0.99 -10.11 2.71
C PRO A 57 1.95 -8.92 2.55
N LEU A 58 3.16 -9.22 2.07
CA LEU A 58 4.17 -8.25 1.62
C LEU A 58 3.73 -7.54 0.34
N ILE A 59 3.13 -8.29 -0.58
CA ILE A 59 2.55 -7.79 -1.83
C ILE A 59 1.18 -8.45 -1.98
N TYR A 60 0.18 -7.62 -2.25
CA TYR A 60 -1.19 -8.04 -2.54
C TYR A 60 -1.66 -7.32 -3.80
N PHE A 61 -2.12 -8.07 -4.80
CA PHE A 61 -2.75 -7.52 -6.00
C PHE A 61 -3.94 -8.37 -6.43
N GLU A 62 -4.98 -7.69 -6.90
CA GLU A 62 -6.11 -8.27 -7.58
C GLU A 62 -6.08 -7.83 -9.05
N ALA A 63 -6.25 -8.79 -9.95
CA ALA A 63 -6.41 -8.56 -11.38
C ALA A 63 -7.89 -8.60 -11.76
N PHE A 64 -8.29 -7.73 -12.67
CA PHE A 64 -9.66 -7.61 -13.16
C PHE A 64 -9.66 -7.48 -14.69
N ASP A 65 -10.65 -8.07 -15.34
CA ASP A 65 -10.90 -7.93 -16.78
C ASP A 65 -11.68 -6.65 -17.13
N SER A 66 -12.42 -6.12 -16.16
CA SER A 66 -13.39 -5.05 -16.38
C SER A 66 -13.61 -4.23 -15.11
N PHE A 67 -14.23 -3.06 -15.28
CA PHE A 67 -14.68 -2.21 -14.19
C PHE A 67 -16.06 -1.65 -14.49
N GLN A 68 -16.76 -1.24 -13.44
CA GLN A 68 -18.00 -0.47 -13.51
C GLN A 68 -17.71 0.99 -13.14
N PRO A 69 -18.42 1.98 -13.69
CA PRO A 69 -18.37 3.34 -13.18
C PRO A 69 -18.74 3.37 -11.69
N PHE A 70 -17.96 4.10 -10.89
CA PHE A 70 -18.27 4.37 -9.49
C PHE A 70 -18.88 5.78 -9.37
N GLU A 71 -20.08 5.85 -8.81
CA GLU A 71 -20.75 7.09 -8.48
C GLU A 71 -20.68 7.33 -6.96
N PRO A 72 -19.98 8.37 -6.50
CA PRO A 72 -19.89 8.68 -5.08
C PRO A 72 -21.28 9.04 -4.53
N GLN A 73 -21.71 8.34 -3.48
CA GLN A 73 -22.90 8.73 -2.74
C GLN A 73 -22.49 9.65 -1.60
N THR A 74 -23.19 10.78 -1.46
CA THR A 74 -22.98 11.68 -0.32
C THR A 74 -23.61 11.01 0.90
N PRO A 75 -22.86 10.70 1.96
CA PRO A 75 -23.45 10.10 3.15
C PRO A 75 -24.37 11.10 3.85
N ASP A 76 -25.53 10.64 4.32
CA ASP A 76 -26.55 11.47 4.99
C ASP A 76 -26.13 11.96 6.40
N TYR A 77 -24.91 11.65 6.84
CA TYR A 77 -24.43 11.94 8.18
C TYR A 77 -22.97 12.42 8.16
N LYS A 78 -22.67 13.40 9.02
CA LYS A 78 -21.31 13.90 9.22
C LYS A 78 -20.53 12.92 10.10
N ILE A 79 -19.83 11.98 9.47
CA ILE A 79 -18.82 11.17 10.16
C ILE A 79 -17.62 12.08 10.44
N GLY A 80 -17.40 12.42 11.71
CA GLY A 80 -16.13 12.98 12.16
C GLY A 80 -15.17 11.85 12.51
N THR A 81 -13.93 11.91 12.02
CA THR A 81 -12.89 10.97 12.45
C THR A 81 -12.32 11.42 13.79
N ILE A 82 -12.64 10.71 14.87
CA ILE A 82 -11.94 10.89 16.14
C ILE A 82 -10.58 10.19 16.01
N VAL A 83 -9.53 10.96 15.75
CA VAL A 83 -8.16 10.45 15.71
C VAL A 83 -7.44 10.76 17.01
N LYS A 84 -6.80 9.75 17.59
CA LYS A 84 -5.81 9.94 18.64
C LYS A 84 -4.42 9.76 18.01
N PRO A 85 -3.55 10.78 18.04
CA PRO A 85 -2.20 10.64 17.51
C PRO A 85 -1.45 9.57 18.31
N ARG A 86 -0.69 8.73 17.60
CA ARG A 86 0.12 7.66 18.20
C ARG A 86 1.46 8.16 18.74
N ILE A 87 1.88 9.35 18.33
CA ILE A 87 3.08 10.04 18.80
C ILE A 87 2.73 11.51 19.05
N SER A 88 3.35 12.08 20.08
CA SER A 88 3.32 13.51 20.37
C SER A 88 4.26 14.30 19.47
N LYS A 89 4.09 15.63 19.47
CA LYS A 89 4.98 16.53 18.75
C LYS A 89 6.40 16.46 19.31
N GLU A 90 6.53 16.31 20.62
CA GLU A 90 7.79 16.26 21.35
C GLU A 90 8.56 14.98 21.01
N GLU A 91 7.89 13.83 21.01
CA GLU A 91 8.49 12.54 20.59
C GLU A 91 8.96 12.59 19.12
N TYR A 92 8.16 13.21 18.25
CA TYR A 92 8.56 13.43 16.86
C TYR A 92 9.80 14.34 16.75
N ALA A 93 9.82 15.47 17.46
CA ALA A 93 10.93 16.42 17.42
C ALA A 93 12.25 15.81 17.95
N GLN A 94 12.17 14.99 19.00
CA GLN A 94 13.32 14.24 19.51
C GLN A 94 13.87 13.29 18.45
N SER A 95 12.99 12.49 17.84
CA SER A 95 13.36 11.53 16.79
C SER A 95 14.01 12.24 15.58
N PHE A 96 13.45 13.38 15.17
CA PHE A 96 13.99 14.20 14.10
C PHE A 96 15.40 14.73 14.41
N ASN A 97 15.60 15.27 15.62
CA ASN A 97 16.91 15.79 16.03
C ASN A 97 17.96 14.69 16.11
N SER A 98 17.60 13.48 16.54
CA SER A 98 18.50 12.32 16.51
C SER A 98 18.96 11.99 15.10
N VAL A 99 18.05 11.98 14.13
CA VAL A 99 18.39 11.74 12.71
C VAL A 99 19.29 12.85 12.17
N ARG A 100 18.98 14.12 12.49
CA ARG A 100 19.81 15.27 12.08
C ARG A 100 21.24 15.18 12.61
N GLY A 101 21.40 14.81 13.88
CA GLY A 101 22.72 14.65 14.49
C GLY A 101 23.58 13.59 13.80
N VAL A 102 22.98 12.46 13.38
CA VAL A 102 23.70 11.43 12.61
C VAL A 102 24.19 11.98 11.27
N ILE A 103 23.33 12.71 10.54
CA ILE A 103 23.67 13.28 9.23
C ILE A 103 24.82 14.29 9.33
N GLU A 104 24.80 15.16 10.35
CA GLU A 104 25.85 16.16 10.56
C GLU A 104 27.20 15.51 10.91
N VAL A 105 27.21 14.41 11.66
CA VAL A 105 28.44 13.66 11.97
C VAL A 105 29.01 12.96 10.73
N THR A 106 28.17 12.32 9.92
CA THR A 106 28.61 11.58 8.71
C THR A 106 29.13 12.49 7.59
N LEU A 107 28.79 13.78 7.59
CA LEU A 107 29.28 14.75 6.60
C LEU A 107 30.59 15.45 7.02
N CYS A 108 31.04 15.25 8.25
CA CYS A 108 32.29 15.81 8.77
C CYS A 108 33.45 14.78 8.84
N GLU A 109 33.18 13.52 8.51
CA GLU A 109 34.19 12.47 8.24
C GLU A 109 34.45 12.35 6.73
#